data_AF-A0A1E7EIV0-F1
#
_entry.id   AF-A0A1E7EIV0-F1
#
_cell.length_a   1.000
_cell.length_b   1.000
_cell.length_c   1.000
_cell.angle_alpha   90.00
_cell.angle_beta   90.00
_cell.angle_gamma   90.00
#
_symmetry.space_group_name_H-M   'P 1'
#
loop_
_entity.id
_entity.type
_entity.pdbx_description
1 polymer ?
#
loop_
_entity_poly.entity_id
_entity_poly.type
_entity_poly.pdbx_seq_one_letter_code
_entity_poly.pdbx_strand_id
1 'polypeptide(L)'
;MKIGQADFDLVQEIRTRISILPITVNWKWVEGHQDRKGKSMDWWARKNTIVDGKAKSYLKQCKREKRVHRPVRLLYEKWAVYVNGIKISKIDTEPLYATLFAPRSLEYWKKHHDIKVDPQHDTDWEASQQAIKKLPQGQKRWLSKQASGCIGVGHVLKIRKWQNHSRCPLCNKDEEKTSHVLTCQDKDSKANFKKNLDTILKPTLDSTNTAPSLSKAILQILQIWRQDKKVNPSDFTLNFGIRAAIKDQNNGLGWTNFALGRWSRKWQVSQQQFYDRIRSKKKSKRWAAAIIHKLLLTAWDQWDFRNKIAHSDEGPGAIALRQRLDAEMLEETRSDNRQILRQDTFLFTKWTYTELQALPSQQKQQWLRSVFQARKAINYNAPTVPYISAMSVAMQNYLD
;
A
#
# COMPACT_ATOMS: atom_id res chain seq x y z
N MET A 1 2.97 17.13 28.80
CA MET A 1 1.52 17.12 28.55
C MET A 1 1.31 16.31 27.28
N LYS A 2 0.46 15.28 27.27
CA LYS A 2 0.27 14.47 26.05
C LYS A 2 -0.78 15.16 25.18
N ILE A 3 -0.48 15.37 23.90
CA ILE A 3 -1.35 16.10 22.95
C ILE A 3 -2.77 15.48 22.84
N GLY A 4 -2.87 14.16 22.95
CA GLY A 4 -4.15 13.43 22.90
C GLY A 4 -4.84 13.20 24.25
N GLN A 5 -4.38 13.81 25.35
CA GLN A 5 -5.07 13.66 26.64
C GLN A 5 -6.46 14.31 26.59
N ALA A 6 -7.41 13.76 27.34
CA ALA A 6 -8.71 14.41 27.54
C ALA A 6 -8.52 15.80 28.18
N ASP A 7 -9.36 16.75 27.79
CA ASP A 7 -9.38 18.11 28.33
C ASP A 7 -8.01 18.82 28.24
N PHE A 8 -7.29 18.60 27.14
CA PHE A 8 -5.96 19.17 26.93
C PHE A 8 -5.96 20.69 27.03
N ASP A 9 -7.00 21.34 26.49
CA ASP A 9 -7.20 22.79 26.57
C ASP A 9 -7.37 23.28 28.00
N LEU A 10 -8.22 22.63 28.80
CA LEU A 10 -8.42 22.97 30.23
C LEU A 10 -7.15 22.76 31.05
N VAL A 11 -6.38 21.70 30.79
CA VAL A 11 -5.11 21.48 31.48
C VAL A 11 -4.09 22.55 31.12
N GLN A 12 -4.05 23.00 29.85
CA GLN A 12 -3.18 24.10 29.43
C GLN A 12 -3.59 25.42 30.10
N GLU A 13 -4.89 25.73 30.12
CA GLU A 13 -5.47 26.89 30.79
C GLU A 13 -5.09 26.92 32.28
N ILE A 14 -5.35 25.83 33.01
CA ILE A 14 -5.07 25.74 34.45
C ILE A 14 -3.59 25.95 34.73
N ARG A 15 -2.71 25.27 33.99
CA ARG A 15 -1.25 25.38 34.18
C ARG A 15 -0.74 26.79 33.89
N THR A 16 -1.22 27.39 32.80
CA THR A 16 -0.82 28.76 32.43
C THR A 16 -1.31 29.74 33.49
N ARG A 17 -2.56 29.60 33.95
CA ARG A 17 -3.13 30.43 35.01
C ARG A 17 -2.33 30.30 36.31
N ILE A 18 -1.96 29.10 36.73
CA ILE A 18 -1.12 28.90 37.92
C ILE A 18 0.25 29.58 37.77
N SER A 19 0.86 29.49 36.59
CA SER A 19 2.19 30.07 36.36
C SER A 19 2.23 31.59 36.40
N ILE A 20 1.09 32.26 36.18
CA ILE A 20 0.99 33.73 36.18
C ILE A 20 0.38 34.29 37.48
N LEU A 21 -0.16 33.42 38.35
CA LEU A 21 -0.76 33.87 39.60
C LEU A 21 0.33 34.40 40.54
N PRO A 22 0.16 35.59 41.15
CA PRO A 22 1.13 36.16 42.08
C PRO A 22 1.08 35.50 43.47
N ILE A 23 0.53 34.28 43.56
CA ILE A 23 0.29 33.56 44.82
C ILE A 23 0.76 32.12 44.71
N THR A 24 1.14 31.53 45.84
CA THR A 24 1.42 30.09 45.92
C THR A 24 0.12 29.31 45.99
N VAL A 25 -0.07 28.37 45.07
CA VAL A 25 -1.28 27.53 44.99
C VAL A 25 -1.02 26.19 45.67
N ASN A 26 -1.70 25.94 46.79
CA ASN A 26 -1.68 24.65 47.50
C ASN A 26 -2.98 23.88 47.24
N TRP A 27 -2.86 22.60 46.90
CA TRP A 27 -4.00 21.75 46.56
C TRP A 27 -4.46 20.92 47.76
N LYS A 28 -5.77 20.92 48.02
CA LYS A 28 -6.41 20.03 48.98
C LYS A 28 -7.60 19.36 48.32
N TRP A 29 -7.62 18.03 48.34
CA TRP A 29 -8.80 17.27 47.93
C TRP A 29 -9.84 17.30 49.07
N VAL A 30 -11.10 17.50 48.70
CA VAL A 30 -12.24 17.55 49.64
C VAL A 30 -13.31 16.60 49.13
N GLU A 31 -13.79 15.71 50.01
CA GLU A 31 -14.83 14.75 49.65
C GLU A 31 -16.15 15.47 49.32
N GLY A 32 -16.84 15.02 48.26
CA GLY A 32 -18.15 15.55 47.89
C GLY A 32 -19.29 15.01 48.76
N HIS A 33 -20.37 15.80 48.88
CA HIS A 33 -21.64 15.40 49.51
C HIS A 33 -21.53 14.84 50.93
N GLN A 34 -20.64 15.40 51.75
CA GLN A 34 -20.48 15.00 53.14
C GLN A 34 -21.72 15.34 54.00
N ASP A 35 -22.49 16.36 53.59
CA ASP A 35 -23.79 16.75 54.15
C ASP A 35 -24.83 15.62 54.10
N ARG A 36 -24.88 14.88 52.99
CA ARG A 36 -25.81 13.76 52.80
C ARG A 36 -25.40 12.48 53.51
N LYS A 37 -24.15 12.40 53.97
CA LYS A 37 -23.58 11.24 54.66
C LYS A 37 -23.57 11.40 56.19
N GLY A 38 -24.15 12.47 56.72
CA GLY A 38 -24.18 12.73 58.17
C GLY A 38 -22.81 12.98 58.80
N LYS A 39 -21.79 13.32 57.99
CA LYS A 39 -20.44 13.61 58.49
C LYS A 39 -20.36 15.06 58.98
N SER A 40 -19.58 15.31 60.03
CA SER A 40 -19.23 16.66 60.46
C SER A 40 -18.52 17.41 59.33
N MET A 41 -19.03 18.60 58.98
CA MET A 41 -18.52 19.41 57.88
C MET A 41 -17.52 20.45 58.38
N ASP A 42 -16.25 20.27 58.01
CA ASP A 42 -15.23 21.29 58.17
C ASP A 42 -15.50 22.51 57.25
N TRP A 43 -14.71 23.57 57.40
CA TRP A 43 -14.89 24.79 56.61
C TRP A 43 -14.81 24.51 55.09
N TRP A 44 -13.91 23.61 54.66
CA TRP A 44 -13.72 23.26 53.25
C TRP A 44 -14.93 22.52 52.69
N ALA A 45 -15.49 21.57 53.44
CA ALA A 45 -16.71 20.86 53.08
C ALA A 45 -17.89 21.81 52.88
N ARG A 46 -18.07 22.80 53.78
CA ARG A 46 -19.13 23.81 53.65
C ARG A 46 -18.95 24.67 52.39
N LYS A 47 -17.72 25.10 52.10
CA LYS A 47 -17.42 25.86 50.88
C LYS A 47 -17.63 25.02 49.62
N ASN A 48 -17.28 23.74 49.64
CA ASN A 48 -17.51 22.83 48.52
C ASN A 48 -19.02 22.72 48.19
N THR A 49 -19.88 22.55 49.20
CA THR A 49 -21.35 22.53 49.02
C THR A 49 -21.89 23.83 48.42
N ILE A 50 -21.37 24.99 48.87
CA ILE A 50 -21.79 26.29 48.31
C ILE A 50 -21.41 26.40 46.82
N VAL A 51 -20.18 26.02 46.45
CA VAL A 51 -19.70 26.13 45.07
C VAL A 51 -20.42 25.13 44.16
N ASP A 52 -20.67 23.90 44.61
CA ASP A 52 -21.49 22.92 43.89
C ASP A 52 -22.93 23.43 43.65
N GLY A 53 -23.54 24.05 44.66
CA GLY A 53 -24.84 24.71 44.53
C GLY A 53 -24.84 25.81 43.47
N LYS A 54 -23.80 26.66 43.45
CA LYS A 54 -23.64 27.71 42.42
C LYS A 54 -23.46 27.10 41.02
N ALA A 55 -22.65 26.05 40.88
CA ALA A 55 -22.44 25.36 39.61
C ALA A 55 -23.75 24.74 39.07
N LYS A 56 -24.55 24.12 39.94
CA LYS A 56 -25.87 23.58 39.59
C LYS A 56 -26.86 24.65 39.15
N SER A 57 -26.90 25.78 39.86
CA SER A 57 -27.73 26.93 39.49
C SER A 57 -27.35 27.47 38.12
N TYR A 58 -26.05 27.61 37.84
CA TYR A 58 -25.55 28.04 36.54
C TYR A 58 -25.88 27.04 35.42
N LEU A 59 -25.76 25.73 35.68
CA LEU A 59 -26.17 24.70 34.74
C LEU A 59 -27.68 24.77 34.44
N LYS A 60 -28.51 24.99 35.46
CA LYS A 60 -29.97 25.16 35.31
C LYS A 60 -30.29 26.38 34.43
N GLN A 61 -29.57 27.49 34.64
CA GLN A 61 -29.68 28.68 33.79
C GLN A 61 -29.30 28.37 32.34
N CYS A 62 -28.15 27.74 32.10
CA CYS A 62 -27.72 27.38 30.74
C CYS A 62 -28.73 26.48 30.02
N LYS A 63 -29.33 25.52 30.73
CA LYS A 63 -30.40 24.66 30.20
C LYS A 63 -31.65 25.46 29.82
N ARG A 64 -32.08 26.39 30.69
CA ARG A 64 -33.24 27.27 30.44
C ARG A 64 -33.01 28.15 29.21
N GLU A 65 -31.80 28.68 29.06
CA GLU A 65 -31.40 29.53 27.93
C GLU A 65 -31.07 28.74 26.66
N LYS A 66 -31.17 27.39 26.69
CA LYS A 66 -30.78 26.50 25.59
C LYS A 66 -29.39 26.82 25.04
N ARG A 67 -28.46 27.19 25.93
CA ARG A 67 -27.12 27.60 25.55
C ARG A 67 -26.41 26.49 24.77
N VAL A 68 -25.91 26.82 23.58
CA VAL A 68 -25.20 25.85 22.75
C VAL A 68 -23.85 25.53 23.40
N HIS A 69 -23.62 24.26 23.75
CA HIS A 69 -22.35 23.79 24.29
C HIS A 69 -21.32 23.66 23.16
N ARG A 70 -20.44 24.65 23.03
CA ARG A 70 -19.30 24.62 22.12
C ARG A 70 -18.02 24.96 22.87
N PRO A 71 -16.91 24.25 22.64
CA PRO A 71 -15.62 24.66 23.17
C PRO A 71 -15.30 26.07 22.66
N VAL A 72 -14.93 26.96 23.57
CA VAL A 72 -14.45 28.31 23.27
C VAL A 72 -12.97 28.40 23.61
N ARG A 73 -12.23 29.30 22.95
CA ARG A 73 -10.86 29.58 23.33
C ARG A 73 -10.86 30.19 24.72
N LEU A 74 -10.17 29.54 25.65
CA LEU A 74 -9.99 30.05 27.00
C LEU A 74 -8.90 31.13 27.00
N LEU A 75 -8.96 31.99 28.01
CA LEU A 75 -8.17 33.22 28.05
C LEU A 75 -6.66 32.96 28.15
N TYR A 76 -6.27 31.92 28.89
CA TYR A 76 -4.88 31.56 29.17
C TYR A 76 -4.45 30.30 28.42
N GLU A 77 -5.18 29.93 27.36
CA GLU A 77 -4.69 28.98 26.37
C GLU A 77 -3.56 29.61 25.56
N LYS A 78 -2.41 28.95 25.53
CA LYS A 78 -1.27 29.39 24.71
C LYS A 78 -1.59 29.30 23.22
N TRP A 79 -2.39 28.32 22.83
CA TRP A 79 -2.85 28.11 21.46
C TRP A 79 -4.11 27.26 21.46
N ALA A 80 -4.90 27.36 20.40
CA ALA A 80 -6.12 26.57 20.20
C ALA A 80 -6.14 26.01 18.77
N VAL A 81 -6.66 24.79 18.61
CA VAL A 81 -6.87 24.18 17.30
C VAL A 81 -8.35 24.20 16.95
N TYR A 82 -8.64 24.60 15.72
CA TYR A 82 -9.98 24.65 15.17
C TYR A 82 -10.06 23.71 13.97
N VAL A 83 -11.10 22.89 13.94
CA VAL A 83 -11.42 22.01 12.82
C VAL A 83 -12.79 22.43 12.31
N ASN A 84 -12.87 22.84 11.04
CA ASN A 84 -14.09 23.38 10.43
C ASN A 84 -14.72 24.52 11.26
N GLY A 85 -13.90 25.41 11.80
CA GLY A 85 -14.35 26.54 12.64
C GLY A 85 -14.76 26.18 14.07
N ILE A 86 -14.73 24.89 14.45
CA ILE A 86 -15.04 24.44 15.81
C ILE A 86 -13.75 24.15 16.55
N LYS A 87 -13.57 24.76 17.73
CA LYS A 87 -12.42 24.47 18.59
C LYS A 87 -12.52 23.03 19.11
N ILE A 88 -11.40 22.30 19.09
CA ILE A 88 -11.28 20.97 19.69
C ILE A 88 -10.60 21.05 21.06
N SER A 89 -11.12 20.32 22.04
CA SER A 89 -10.56 20.26 23.41
C SER A 89 -9.47 19.21 23.60
N LYS A 90 -9.34 18.29 22.63
CA LYS A 90 -8.24 17.32 22.51
C LYS A 90 -7.79 17.25 21.06
N ILE A 91 -6.50 17.04 20.83
CA ILE A 91 -6.00 16.74 19.49
C ILE A 91 -5.96 15.22 19.34
N ASP A 92 -7.02 14.69 18.75
CA ASP A 92 -7.09 13.29 18.33
C ASP A 92 -6.66 13.19 16.87
N THR A 93 -5.55 12.49 16.61
CA THR A 93 -4.95 12.44 15.28
C THR A 93 -5.83 11.72 14.27
N GLU A 94 -6.59 10.69 14.69
CA GLU A 94 -7.41 9.91 13.77
C GLU A 94 -8.59 10.73 13.18
N PRO A 95 -9.46 11.35 14.00
CA PRO A 95 -10.55 12.20 13.49
C PRO A 95 -10.05 13.44 12.74
N LEU A 96 -8.94 14.02 13.19
CA LEU A 96 -8.34 15.17 12.53
C LEU A 96 -7.85 14.80 11.13
N TYR A 97 -7.12 13.70 11.02
CA TYR A 97 -6.64 13.21 9.73
C TYR A 97 -7.79 12.85 8.79
N ALA A 98 -8.83 12.18 9.30
CA ALA A 98 -10.03 11.89 8.53
C ALA A 98 -10.70 13.18 8.03
N THR A 99 -10.84 14.20 8.88
CA THR A 99 -11.47 15.46 8.48
C THR A 99 -10.68 16.20 7.40
N LEU A 100 -9.35 16.25 7.53
CA LEU A 100 -8.49 16.99 6.61
C LEU A 100 -8.27 16.26 5.27
N PHE A 101 -8.10 14.94 5.31
CA PHE A 101 -7.61 14.17 4.16
C PHE A 101 -8.63 13.20 3.56
N ALA A 102 -9.70 12.83 4.26
CA ALA A 102 -10.68 11.91 3.70
C ALA A 102 -11.35 12.45 2.42
N PRO A 103 -11.78 13.72 2.32
CA PRO A 103 -12.40 14.22 1.09
C PRO A 103 -11.50 14.03 -0.15
N ARG A 104 -10.23 14.47 -0.06
CA ARG A 104 -9.23 14.31 -1.13
C ARG A 104 -8.93 12.84 -1.43
N SER A 105 -8.80 12.02 -0.38
CA SER A 105 -8.52 10.59 -0.54
C SER A 105 -9.67 9.88 -1.25
N LEU A 106 -10.92 10.13 -0.83
CA LEU A 106 -12.11 9.53 -1.43
C LEU A 106 -12.29 9.98 -2.89
N GLU A 107 -12.05 11.26 -3.20
CA GLU A 107 -12.08 11.74 -4.58
C GLU A 107 -11.03 11.05 -5.47
N TYR A 108 -9.81 10.90 -4.97
CA TYR A 108 -8.76 10.15 -5.66
C TYR A 108 -9.20 8.70 -5.94
N TRP A 109 -9.73 8.00 -4.94
CA TRP A 109 -10.14 6.60 -5.09
C TRP A 109 -11.38 6.42 -5.98
N LYS A 110 -12.27 7.41 -6.02
CA LYS A 110 -13.41 7.44 -6.97
C LYS A 110 -12.94 7.50 -8.42
N LYS A 111 -11.89 8.29 -8.70
CA LYS A 111 -11.34 8.52 -10.05
C LYS A 111 -10.19 7.56 -10.41
N HIS A 112 -9.76 6.69 -9.50
CA HIS A 112 -8.60 5.84 -9.69
C HIS A 112 -8.76 4.93 -10.92
N HIS A 113 -7.82 4.98 -11.87
CA HIS A 113 -8.03 4.44 -13.22
C HIS A 113 -8.01 2.91 -13.31
N ASP A 114 -7.40 2.21 -12.35
CA ASP A 114 -7.25 0.75 -12.38
C ASP A 114 -8.19 0.04 -11.40
N ILE A 115 -8.34 0.59 -10.20
CA ILE A 115 -9.09 0.00 -9.09
C ILE A 115 -9.94 1.10 -8.44
N LYS A 116 -11.10 1.38 -9.04
CA LYS A 116 -12.06 2.38 -8.54
C LYS A 116 -12.71 1.89 -7.26
N VAL A 117 -12.94 2.77 -6.31
CA VAL A 117 -13.76 2.49 -5.12
C VAL A 117 -14.81 3.58 -5.06
N ASP A 118 -16.09 3.21 -5.04
CA ASP A 118 -17.17 4.16 -4.79
C ASP A 118 -17.16 4.57 -3.30
N PRO A 119 -16.88 5.85 -2.98
CA PRO A 119 -16.89 6.34 -1.60
C PRO A 119 -18.24 6.20 -0.89
N GLN A 120 -19.34 6.14 -1.64
CA GLN A 120 -20.70 6.05 -1.10
C GLN A 120 -21.13 4.62 -0.81
N HIS A 121 -20.38 3.63 -1.30
CA HIS A 121 -20.70 2.24 -1.11
C HIS A 121 -20.35 1.77 0.30
N ASP A 122 -21.23 0.96 0.90
CA ASP A 122 -21.07 0.43 2.26
C ASP A 122 -19.98 -0.66 2.33
N THR A 123 -18.74 -0.20 2.26
CA THR A 123 -17.55 -1.04 2.36
C THR A 123 -17.26 -1.38 3.82
N ASP A 124 -16.91 -2.65 4.04
CA ASP A 124 -16.50 -3.18 5.33
C ASP A 124 -15.05 -2.83 5.66
N TRP A 125 -14.82 -1.56 6.00
CA TRP A 125 -13.49 -1.06 6.37
C TRP A 125 -12.96 -1.68 7.67
N GLU A 126 -13.84 -2.09 8.59
CA GLU A 126 -13.43 -2.67 9.86
C GLU A 126 -12.82 -4.06 9.71
N ALA A 127 -13.47 -4.96 8.96
CA ALA A 127 -12.89 -6.28 8.68
C ALA A 127 -11.61 -6.16 7.86
N SER A 128 -11.59 -5.24 6.89
CA SER A 128 -10.40 -4.90 6.10
C SER A 128 -9.24 -4.48 7.01
N GLN A 129 -9.47 -3.54 7.92
CA GLN A 129 -8.45 -3.03 8.83
C GLN A 129 -7.91 -4.16 9.74
N GLN A 130 -8.77 -5.03 10.24
CA GLN A 130 -8.35 -6.17 11.07
C GLN A 130 -7.51 -7.18 10.28
N ALA A 131 -7.87 -7.45 9.03
CA ALA A 131 -7.10 -8.32 8.15
C ALA A 131 -5.72 -7.73 7.82
N ILE A 132 -5.65 -6.43 7.51
CA ILE A 132 -4.42 -5.72 7.18
C ILE A 132 -3.48 -5.66 8.38
N LYS A 133 -4.01 -5.44 9.60
CA LYS A 133 -3.20 -5.41 10.84
C LYS A 133 -2.38 -6.69 11.03
N LYS A 134 -2.90 -7.85 10.60
CA LYS A 134 -2.23 -9.16 10.67
C LYS A 134 -1.13 -9.37 9.63
N LEU A 135 -1.04 -8.54 8.60
CA LEU A 135 0.01 -8.67 7.59
C LEU A 135 1.38 -8.25 8.15
N PRO A 136 2.47 -8.93 7.78
CA PRO A 136 3.83 -8.43 7.95
C PRO A 136 4.02 -7.03 7.34
N GLN A 137 4.97 -6.27 7.89
CA GLN A 137 5.19 -4.88 7.46
C GLN A 137 5.56 -4.75 5.97
N GLY A 138 6.28 -5.73 5.40
CA GLY A 138 6.57 -5.79 3.96
C GLY A 138 5.29 -5.86 3.11
N GLN A 139 4.38 -6.75 3.48
CA GLN A 139 3.10 -6.96 2.77
C GLN A 139 2.14 -5.77 2.95
N LYS A 140 2.15 -5.09 4.11
CA LYS A 140 1.39 -3.84 4.31
C LYS A 140 1.85 -2.73 3.35
N ARG A 141 3.17 -2.56 3.22
CA ARG A 141 3.77 -1.59 2.28
C ARG A 141 3.41 -1.94 0.84
N TRP A 142 3.49 -3.22 0.49
CA TRP A 142 3.08 -3.67 -0.83
C TRP A 142 1.61 -3.45 -1.10
N LEU A 143 0.71 -3.78 -0.18
CA LEU A 143 -0.73 -3.60 -0.39
C LEU A 143 -1.06 -2.14 -0.69
N SER A 144 -0.41 -1.22 0.03
CA SER A 144 -0.55 0.21 -0.22
C SER A 144 -0.09 0.58 -1.64
N LYS A 145 1.08 0.09 -2.06
CA LYS A 145 1.61 0.29 -3.42
C LYS A 145 0.70 -0.35 -4.47
N GLN A 146 0.22 -1.57 -4.25
CA GLN A 146 -0.65 -2.34 -5.14
C GLN A 146 -1.95 -1.59 -5.37
N ALA A 147 -2.60 -1.17 -4.28
CA ALA A 147 -3.83 -0.40 -4.33
C ALA A 147 -3.62 0.92 -5.09
N SER A 148 -2.52 1.64 -4.83
CA SER A 148 -2.23 2.94 -5.46
C SER A 148 -1.68 2.86 -6.89
N GLY A 149 -1.55 1.67 -7.49
CA GLY A 149 -1.01 1.55 -8.84
C GLY A 149 0.52 1.68 -8.94
N CYS A 150 1.26 1.59 -7.84
CA CYS A 150 2.67 1.98 -7.73
C CYS A 150 3.67 0.81 -7.54
N ILE A 151 3.22 -0.45 -7.63
CA ILE A 151 4.12 -1.61 -7.60
C ILE A 151 4.92 -1.72 -8.90
N GLY A 152 6.04 -2.45 -8.86
CA GLY A 152 6.86 -2.72 -10.05
C GLY A 152 6.16 -3.69 -11.00
N VAL A 153 5.37 -3.15 -11.93
CA VAL A 153 4.74 -3.85 -13.06
C VAL A 153 5.14 -3.17 -14.35
N GLY A 154 4.97 -3.82 -15.50
CA GLY A 154 5.44 -3.33 -16.80
C GLY A 154 5.06 -1.88 -17.07
N HIS A 155 3.81 -1.47 -16.81
CA HIS A 155 3.37 -0.09 -16.98
C HIS A 155 4.20 0.91 -16.13
N VAL A 156 4.37 0.62 -14.84
CA VAL A 156 5.10 1.49 -13.91
C VAL A 156 6.61 1.50 -14.20
N LEU A 157 7.17 0.35 -14.57
CA LEU A 157 8.59 0.23 -14.92
C LEU A 157 8.92 1.01 -16.20
N LYS A 158 8.01 1.01 -17.19
CA LYS A 158 8.11 1.84 -18.40
C LYS A 158 8.07 3.33 -18.07
N ILE A 159 7.09 3.77 -17.27
CA ILE A 159 6.97 5.17 -16.82
C ILE A 159 8.24 5.64 -16.09
N ARG A 160 8.83 4.78 -15.26
CA ARG A 160 10.07 5.08 -14.52
C ARG A 160 11.35 4.93 -15.34
N LYS A 161 11.24 4.59 -16.64
CA LYS A 161 12.38 4.36 -17.55
C LYS A 161 13.33 3.23 -17.10
N TRP A 162 12.80 2.25 -16.36
CA TRP A 162 13.57 1.05 -15.96
C TRP A 162 13.55 -0.04 -17.03
N GLN A 163 12.59 0.04 -17.95
CA GLN A 163 12.50 -0.78 -19.16
C GLN A 163 11.76 0.00 -20.26
N ASN A 164 11.84 -0.46 -21.51
CA ASN A 164 11.25 0.22 -22.67
C ASN A 164 9.85 -0.29 -23.07
N HIS A 165 9.35 -1.38 -22.48
CA HIS A 165 8.04 -1.97 -22.76
C HIS A 165 7.14 -2.01 -21.52
N SER A 166 5.83 -2.14 -21.69
CA SER A 166 4.87 -2.28 -20.59
C SER A 166 4.32 -3.71 -20.42
N ARG A 167 4.91 -4.68 -21.13
CA ARG A 167 4.45 -6.07 -21.18
C ARG A 167 4.59 -6.81 -19.86
N CYS A 168 3.60 -7.66 -19.58
CA CYS A 168 3.63 -8.64 -18.51
C CYS A 168 4.66 -9.75 -18.80
N PRO A 169 5.52 -10.15 -17.85
CA PRO A 169 6.51 -11.21 -18.07
C PRO A 169 5.91 -12.61 -18.19
N LEU A 170 4.64 -12.79 -17.83
CA LEU A 170 3.96 -14.09 -17.90
C LEU A 170 3.22 -14.24 -19.23
N CYS A 171 2.22 -13.39 -19.47
CA CYS A 171 1.36 -13.50 -20.66
C CYS A 171 1.75 -12.59 -21.83
N ASN A 172 2.83 -11.79 -21.70
CA ASN A 172 3.31 -10.83 -22.69
C ASN A 172 2.29 -9.72 -23.09
N LYS A 173 1.16 -9.58 -22.38
CA LYS A 173 0.17 -8.53 -22.64
C LYS A 173 0.75 -7.15 -22.34
N ASP A 174 0.61 -6.22 -23.29
CA ASP A 174 0.99 -4.81 -23.13
C ASP A 174 0.16 -4.10 -22.05
N GLU A 175 0.70 -3.00 -21.52
CA GLU A 175 0.08 -2.20 -20.45
C GLU A 175 -0.28 -3.03 -19.21
N GLU A 176 0.71 -3.78 -18.68
CA GLU A 176 0.60 -4.51 -17.41
C GLU A 176 0.36 -3.53 -16.25
N LYS A 177 -0.91 -3.32 -15.90
CA LYS A 177 -1.36 -2.57 -14.73
C LYS A 177 -1.37 -3.44 -13.46
N THR A 178 -1.61 -2.83 -12.31
CA THR A 178 -1.60 -3.56 -11.03
C THR A 178 -2.73 -4.56 -10.88
N SER A 179 -3.91 -4.27 -11.44
CA SER A 179 -5.03 -5.21 -11.52
C SER A 179 -4.70 -6.45 -12.36
N HIS A 180 -3.91 -6.29 -13.44
CA HIS A 180 -3.50 -7.37 -14.31
C HIS A 180 -2.74 -8.47 -13.56
N VAL A 181 -1.92 -8.11 -12.56
CA VAL A 181 -1.21 -9.11 -11.74
C VAL A 181 -2.18 -10.10 -11.09
N LEU A 182 -3.37 -9.63 -10.70
CA LEU A 182 -4.38 -10.46 -10.04
C LEU A 182 -5.23 -11.28 -11.03
N THR A 183 -5.36 -10.80 -12.27
CA THR A 183 -6.22 -11.39 -13.33
C THR A 183 -5.43 -11.85 -14.56
N CYS A 184 -4.12 -12.06 -14.41
CA CYS A 184 -3.27 -12.48 -15.51
C CYS A 184 -3.77 -13.82 -16.09
N GLN A 185 -3.85 -13.89 -17.42
CA GLN A 185 -4.45 -15.03 -18.13
C GLN A 185 -3.46 -16.15 -18.43
N ASP A 186 -2.19 -15.98 -18.07
CA ASP A 186 -1.15 -16.99 -18.16
C ASP A 186 -1.53 -18.28 -17.40
N LYS A 187 -1.11 -19.43 -17.95
CA LYS A 187 -1.45 -20.76 -17.42
C LYS A 187 -0.86 -20.96 -16.04
N ASP A 188 0.40 -20.59 -15.84
CA ASP A 188 1.10 -20.83 -14.59
C ASP A 188 0.65 -19.86 -13.50
N SER A 189 0.36 -18.61 -13.88
CA SER A 189 -0.33 -17.66 -13.02
C SER A 189 -1.65 -18.23 -12.49
N LYS A 190 -2.51 -18.73 -13.39
CA LYS A 190 -3.80 -19.36 -13.04
C LYS A 190 -3.61 -20.57 -12.13
N ALA A 191 -2.64 -21.42 -12.42
CA ALA A 191 -2.31 -22.58 -11.60
C ALA A 191 -1.86 -22.17 -10.18
N ASN A 192 -0.98 -21.16 -10.07
CA ASN A 192 -0.51 -20.65 -8.80
C ASN A 192 -1.67 -20.10 -7.93
N PHE A 193 -2.61 -19.37 -8.53
CA PHE A 193 -3.76 -18.87 -7.80
C PHE A 193 -4.72 -19.97 -7.36
N LYS A 194 -5.01 -20.93 -8.26
CA LYS A 194 -5.85 -22.07 -7.93
C LYS A 194 -5.25 -22.86 -6.75
N LYS A 195 -3.93 -23.10 -6.79
CA LYS A 195 -3.18 -23.70 -5.68
C LYS A 195 -3.41 -22.94 -4.38
N ASN A 196 -3.32 -21.61 -4.38
CA ASN A 196 -3.57 -20.81 -3.18
C ASN A 196 -5.04 -20.86 -2.70
N LEU A 197 -6.01 -20.91 -3.62
CA LEU A 197 -7.41 -21.11 -3.24
C LEU A 197 -7.60 -22.45 -2.53
N ASP A 198 -7.01 -23.51 -3.08
CA ASP A 198 -7.19 -24.88 -2.59
C ASP A 198 -6.42 -25.12 -1.28
N THR A 199 -5.23 -24.54 -1.13
CA THR A 199 -4.34 -24.81 0.02
C THR A 199 -4.48 -23.79 1.16
N ILE A 200 -4.98 -22.58 0.89
CA ILE A 200 -5.04 -21.50 1.88
C ILE A 200 -6.49 -21.09 2.14
N LEU A 201 -7.22 -20.71 1.09
CA LEU A 201 -8.55 -20.12 1.25
C LEU A 201 -9.59 -21.15 1.68
N LYS A 202 -9.69 -22.27 0.97
CA LYS A 202 -10.68 -23.33 1.23
C LYS A 202 -10.55 -23.90 2.66
N PRO A 203 -9.35 -24.29 3.16
CA PRO A 203 -9.20 -24.72 4.55
C PRO A 203 -9.59 -23.62 5.57
N THR A 204 -9.40 -22.35 5.22
CA THR A 204 -9.83 -21.24 6.10
C THR A 204 -11.35 -21.08 6.11
N LEU A 205 -12.01 -21.25 4.96
CA LEU A 205 -13.49 -21.26 4.89
C LEU A 205 -14.07 -22.40 5.74
N ASP A 206 -13.45 -23.59 5.67
CA ASP A 206 -13.87 -24.78 6.41
C ASP A 206 -13.63 -24.62 7.92
N SER A 207 -12.41 -24.25 8.35
CA SER A 207 -12.07 -24.06 9.78
C SER A 207 -12.88 -22.94 10.45
N THR A 208 -13.26 -21.91 9.69
CA THR A 208 -14.14 -20.84 10.20
C THR A 208 -15.62 -21.25 10.22
N ASN A 209 -15.98 -22.44 9.74
CA ASN A 209 -17.36 -22.91 9.61
C ASN A 209 -18.21 -21.96 8.75
N THR A 210 -17.68 -21.60 7.58
CA THR A 210 -18.41 -20.79 6.59
C THR A 210 -19.63 -21.55 6.09
N ALA A 211 -20.75 -20.86 5.84
CA ALA A 211 -21.93 -21.51 5.28
C ALA A 211 -21.56 -22.28 4.00
N PRO A 212 -21.94 -23.56 3.82
CA PRO A 212 -21.49 -24.36 2.67
C PRO A 212 -21.82 -23.71 1.31
N SER A 213 -23.01 -23.12 1.19
CA SER A 213 -23.42 -22.37 0.00
C SER A 213 -22.60 -21.10 -0.21
N LEU A 214 -22.21 -20.41 0.86
CA LEU A 214 -21.38 -19.21 0.80
C LEU A 214 -19.93 -19.55 0.43
N SER A 215 -19.37 -20.63 1.00
CA SER A 215 -18.04 -21.14 0.65
C SER A 215 -17.96 -21.47 -0.84
N LYS A 216 -18.94 -22.25 -1.36
CA LYS A 216 -19.05 -22.57 -2.78
C LYS A 216 -19.16 -21.30 -3.64
N ALA A 217 -19.99 -20.35 -3.24
CA ALA A 217 -20.17 -19.10 -3.96
C ALA A 217 -18.86 -18.29 -4.05
N ILE A 218 -18.16 -18.08 -2.93
CA ILE A 218 -16.90 -17.32 -2.89
C ILE A 218 -15.86 -17.94 -3.83
N LEU A 219 -15.67 -19.26 -3.76
CA LEU A 219 -14.70 -19.97 -4.60
C LEU A 219 -15.04 -19.88 -6.09
N GLN A 220 -16.30 -20.12 -6.44
CA GLN A 220 -16.78 -20.04 -7.83
C GLN A 220 -16.64 -18.62 -8.37
N ILE A 221 -16.96 -17.60 -7.57
CA ILE A 221 -16.84 -16.20 -7.96
C ILE A 221 -15.38 -15.83 -8.25
N LEU A 222 -14.44 -16.21 -7.38
CA LEU A 222 -13.02 -15.94 -7.59
C LEU A 222 -12.50 -16.60 -8.88
N GLN A 223 -13.00 -17.79 -9.22
CA GLN A 223 -12.67 -18.46 -10.48
C GLN A 223 -13.27 -17.74 -11.70
N ILE A 224 -14.54 -17.32 -11.64
CA ILE A 224 -15.22 -16.56 -12.71
C ILE A 224 -14.51 -15.22 -12.94
N TRP A 225 -14.28 -14.45 -11.87
CA TRP A 225 -13.57 -13.17 -11.91
C TRP A 225 -12.19 -13.32 -12.54
N ARG A 226 -11.45 -14.36 -12.16
CA ARG A 226 -10.10 -14.59 -12.70
C ARG A 226 -10.09 -14.97 -14.18
N GLN A 227 -11.20 -15.47 -14.71
CA GLN A 227 -11.37 -15.70 -16.16
C GLN A 227 -11.83 -14.44 -16.92
N ASP A 228 -11.85 -13.28 -16.25
CA ASP A 228 -12.39 -12.03 -16.79
C ASP A 228 -13.87 -12.14 -17.21
N LYS A 229 -14.60 -13.05 -16.56
CA LYS A 229 -16.03 -13.27 -16.80
C LYS A 229 -16.86 -12.49 -15.79
N LYS A 230 -18.02 -12.02 -16.24
CA LYS A 230 -18.98 -11.34 -15.37
C LYS A 230 -19.65 -12.35 -14.44
N VAL A 231 -19.65 -12.05 -13.15
CA VAL A 231 -20.39 -12.83 -12.14
C VAL A 231 -21.86 -12.44 -12.20
N ASN A 232 -22.73 -13.38 -12.61
CA ASN A 232 -24.18 -13.17 -12.64
C ASN A 232 -24.80 -13.59 -11.30
N PRO A 233 -25.43 -12.68 -10.53
CA PRO A 233 -26.03 -13.04 -9.25
C PRO A 233 -27.14 -14.09 -9.34
N SER A 234 -27.80 -14.22 -10.48
CA SER A 234 -28.88 -15.20 -10.69
C SER A 234 -28.38 -16.65 -10.60
N ASP A 235 -27.11 -16.89 -10.90
CA ASP A 235 -26.47 -18.22 -10.86
C ASP A 235 -26.25 -18.73 -9.43
N PHE A 236 -26.47 -17.87 -8.43
CA PHE A 236 -26.21 -18.17 -7.01
C PHE A 236 -27.50 -18.24 -6.22
N THR A 237 -27.45 -19.04 -5.14
CA THR A 237 -28.59 -19.26 -4.25
C THR A 237 -29.04 -17.99 -3.53
N LEU A 238 -30.33 -17.95 -3.17
CA LEU A 238 -30.92 -16.94 -2.29
C LEU A 238 -30.61 -17.19 -0.81
N ASN A 239 -30.14 -18.39 -0.45
CA ASN A 239 -29.88 -18.77 0.93
C ASN A 239 -28.97 -17.76 1.62
N PHE A 240 -29.35 -17.38 2.84
CA PHE A 240 -28.62 -16.43 3.68
C PHE A 240 -28.32 -15.09 3.00
N GLY A 241 -29.11 -14.67 2.01
CA GLY A 241 -28.89 -13.39 1.31
C GLY A 241 -27.64 -13.34 0.42
N ILE A 242 -27.04 -14.47 0.05
CA ILE A 242 -25.82 -14.53 -0.78
C ILE A 242 -25.99 -13.73 -2.08
N ARG A 243 -27.10 -13.93 -2.80
CA ARG A 243 -27.40 -13.17 -4.04
C ARG A 243 -27.42 -11.66 -3.81
N ALA A 244 -27.91 -11.19 -2.66
CA ALA A 244 -27.93 -9.77 -2.33
C ALA A 244 -26.51 -9.23 -2.09
N ALA A 245 -25.65 -10.00 -1.42
CA ALA A 245 -24.24 -9.64 -1.23
C ALA A 245 -23.48 -9.56 -2.57
N ILE A 246 -23.72 -10.50 -3.48
CA ILE A 246 -23.12 -10.50 -4.83
C ILE A 246 -23.58 -9.29 -5.64
N LYS A 247 -24.89 -9.01 -5.66
CA LYS A 247 -25.44 -7.82 -6.35
C LYS A 247 -24.80 -6.53 -5.83
N ASP A 248 -24.71 -6.41 -4.51
CA ASP A 248 -24.16 -5.24 -3.85
C ASP A 248 -22.66 -5.05 -4.16
N GLN A 249 -21.88 -6.14 -4.12
CA GLN A 249 -20.48 -6.12 -4.55
C GLN A 249 -20.33 -5.74 -6.03
N ASN A 250 -21.13 -6.32 -6.92
CA ASN A 250 -21.09 -6.05 -8.36
C ASN A 250 -21.34 -4.57 -8.69
N ASN A 251 -22.29 -3.94 -8.00
CA ASN A 251 -22.79 -2.62 -8.38
C ASN A 251 -21.84 -1.45 -8.03
N GLY A 252 -21.03 -1.57 -6.98
CA GLY A 252 -20.20 -0.44 -6.52
C GLY A 252 -18.74 -0.74 -6.21
N LEU A 253 -18.36 -2.01 -6.03
CA LEU A 253 -17.00 -2.38 -5.62
C LEU A 253 -16.29 -3.25 -6.66
N GLY A 254 -16.95 -4.24 -7.23
CA GLY A 254 -16.34 -5.23 -8.12
C GLY A 254 -15.40 -6.22 -7.40
N TRP A 255 -14.88 -7.18 -8.17
CA TRP A 255 -14.22 -8.37 -7.63
C TRP A 255 -12.71 -8.21 -7.40
N THR A 256 -12.06 -7.30 -8.13
CA THR A 256 -10.67 -6.90 -7.82
C THR A 256 -10.59 -6.26 -6.43
N ASN A 257 -11.58 -5.41 -6.09
CA ASN A 257 -11.70 -4.85 -4.75
C ASN A 257 -12.02 -5.92 -3.70
N PHE A 258 -12.89 -6.90 -4.03
CA PHE A 258 -13.16 -8.04 -3.17
C PHE A 258 -11.88 -8.84 -2.83
N ALA A 259 -11.04 -9.14 -3.84
CA ALA A 259 -9.76 -9.83 -3.65
C ALA A 259 -8.75 -9.00 -2.84
N LEU A 260 -8.84 -7.67 -2.90
CA LEU A 260 -8.04 -6.73 -2.11
C LEU A 260 -8.69 -6.37 -0.76
N GLY A 261 -9.72 -7.11 -0.35
CA GLY A 261 -10.33 -7.01 0.98
C GLY A 261 -11.43 -5.98 1.14
N ARG A 262 -11.80 -5.23 0.10
CA ARG A 262 -12.89 -4.25 0.13
C ARG A 262 -14.21 -4.94 -0.18
N TRP A 263 -14.80 -5.49 0.88
CA TRP A 263 -16.03 -6.26 0.83
C TRP A 263 -17.26 -5.38 1.09
N SER A 264 -18.38 -5.69 0.44
CA SER A 264 -19.69 -5.26 0.92
C SER A 264 -19.96 -5.82 2.32
N ARG A 265 -20.54 -5.02 3.22
CA ARG A 265 -20.96 -5.51 4.54
C ARG A 265 -21.97 -6.66 4.47
N LYS A 266 -22.70 -6.81 3.35
CA LYS A 266 -23.69 -7.89 3.18
C LYS A 266 -23.08 -9.28 3.22
N TRP A 267 -21.79 -9.44 2.91
CA TRP A 267 -21.09 -10.72 3.09
C TRP A 267 -21.05 -11.16 4.56
N GLN A 268 -20.79 -10.24 5.48
CA GLN A 268 -20.86 -10.52 6.92
C GLN A 268 -22.27 -10.86 7.36
N VAL A 269 -23.28 -10.14 6.85
CA VAL A 269 -24.69 -10.41 7.15
C VAL A 269 -25.05 -11.83 6.73
N SER A 270 -24.66 -12.24 5.51
CA SER A 270 -24.89 -13.60 5.03
C SER A 270 -24.28 -14.67 5.92
N GLN A 271 -23.02 -14.50 6.33
CA GLN A 271 -22.39 -15.46 7.23
C GLN A 271 -23.01 -15.43 8.64
N GLN A 272 -23.41 -14.26 9.14
CA GLN A 272 -24.02 -14.16 10.47
C GLN A 272 -25.36 -14.89 10.52
N GLN A 273 -26.20 -14.77 9.47
CA GLN A 273 -27.45 -15.52 9.37
C GLN A 273 -27.24 -17.04 9.44
N PHE A 274 -26.17 -17.55 8.82
CA PHE A 274 -25.82 -18.96 8.95
C PHE A 274 -25.38 -19.32 10.37
N TYR A 275 -24.49 -18.53 10.98
CA TYR A 275 -24.06 -18.75 12.37
C TYR A 275 -25.23 -18.75 13.35
N ASP A 276 -26.18 -17.84 13.18
CA ASP A 276 -27.37 -17.76 14.03
C ASP A 276 -28.24 -19.01 13.86
N ARG A 277 -28.44 -19.47 12.61
CA ARG A 277 -29.19 -20.72 12.30
C ARG A 277 -28.60 -21.94 12.99
N ILE A 278 -27.27 -22.08 12.98
CA ILE A 278 -26.58 -23.21 13.63
C ILE A 278 -26.26 -22.94 15.11
N ARG A 279 -26.78 -21.84 15.68
CA ARG A 279 -26.55 -21.40 17.06
C ARG A 279 -25.06 -21.28 17.43
N SER A 280 -24.22 -20.89 16.47
CA SER A 280 -22.80 -20.68 16.69
C SER A 280 -22.53 -19.38 17.44
N LYS A 281 -21.62 -19.42 18.41
CA LYS A 281 -21.12 -18.22 19.11
C LYS A 281 -20.07 -17.43 18.31
N LYS A 282 -19.69 -17.93 17.11
CA LYS A 282 -18.74 -17.24 16.21
C LYS A 282 -19.33 -15.91 15.72
N LYS A 283 -18.45 -14.98 15.35
CA LYS A 283 -18.82 -13.64 14.89
C LYS A 283 -18.40 -13.45 13.44
N SER A 284 -19.33 -13.02 12.58
CA SER A 284 -19.09 -12.77 11.16
C SER A 284 -17.94 -11.78 10.90
N LYS A 285 -17.75 -10.79 11.77
CA LYS A 285 -16.62 -9.85 11.67
C LYS A 285 -15.25 -10.53 11.73
N ARG A 286 -15.07 -11.45 12.68
CA ARG A 286 -13.81 -12.22 12.80
C ARG A 286 -13.62 -13.16 11.61
N TRP A 287 -14.71 -13.72 11.11
CA TRP A 287 -14.73 -14.53 9.89
C TRP A 287 -14.29 -13.71 8.68
N ALA A 288 -14.91 -12.57 8.40
CA ALA A 288 -14.57 -11.72 7.26
C ALA A 288 -13.10 -11.29 7.30
N ALA A 289 -12.61 -10.84 8.46
CA ALA A 289 -11.21 -10.48 8.63
C ALA A 289 -10.25 -11.66 8.38
N ALA A 290 -10.63 -12.89 8.73
CA ALA A 290 -9.82 -14.08 8.45
C ALA A 290 -9.78 -14.40 6.95
N ILE A 291 -10.93 -14.35 6.27
CA ILE A 291 -11.02 -14.63 4.83
C ILE A 291 -10.29 -13.55 4.01
N ILE A 292 -10.55 -12.27 4.31
CA ILE A 292 -9.86 -11.14 3.67
C ILE A 292 -8.34 -11.28 3.84
N HIS A 293 -7.87 -11.62 5.03
CA HIS A 293 -6.44 -11.80 5.26
C HIS A 293 -5.84 -12.87 4.34
N LYS A 294 -6.52 -13.99 4.12
CA LYS A 294 -6.07 -15.02 3.17
C LYS A 294 -6.11 -14.56 1.72
N LEU A 295 -7.13 -13.80 1.32
CA LEU A 295 -7.18 -13.21 -0.02
C LEU A 295 -6.01 -12.24 -0.26
N LEU A 296 -5.66 -11.43 0.74
CA LEU A 296 -4.50 -10.52 0.66
C LEU A 296 -3.19 -11.29 0.53
N LEU A 297 -3.03 -12.42 1.23
CA LEU A 297 -1.87 -13.31 1.06
C LEU A 297 -1.84 -13.93 -0.35
N THR A 298 -2.98 -14.39 -0.86
CA THR A 298 -3.08 -14.90 -2.23
C THR A 298 -2.72 -13.82 -3.26
N ALA A 299 -3.17 -12.58 -3.06
CA ALA A 299 -2.85 -11.47 -3.96
C ALA A 299 -1.36 -11.10 -3.91
N TRP A 300 -0.74 -11.12 -2.73
CA TRP A 300 0.70 -10.96 -2.56
C TRP A 300 1.48 -12.06 -3.30
N ASP A 301 1.08 -13.31 -3.10
CA ASP A 301 1.76 -14.46 -3.71
C ASP A 301 1.68 -14.44 -5.25
N GLN A 302 0.60 -13.93 -5.82
CA GLN A 302 0.52 -13.71 -7.27
C GLN A 302 1.56 -12.71 -7.78
N TRP A 303 1.76 -11.61 -7.06
CA TRP A 303 2.79 -10.64 -7.39
C TRP A 303 4.20 -11.20 -7.19
N ASP A 304 4.41 -11.93 -6.10
CA ASP A 304 5.70 -12.57 -5.79
C ASP A 304 6.08 -13.63 -6.84
N PHE A 305 5.13 -14.49 -7.22
CA PHE A 305 5.28 -15.47 -8.29
C PHE A 305 5.65 -14.79 -9.62
N ARG A 306 4.90 -13.75 -10.01
CA ARG A 306 5.21 -12.95 -11.20
C ARG A 306 6.62 -12.38 -11.15
N ASN A 307 7.06 -11.86 -10.00
CA ASN A 307 8.40 -11.28 -9.86
C ASN A 307 9.51 -12.31 -9.90
N LYS A 308 9.31 -13.48 -9.30
CA LYS A 308 10.26 -14.59 -9.38
C LYS A 308 10.52 -14.98 -10.83
N ILE A 309 9.47 -15.01 -11.67
CA ILE A 309 9.62 -15.29 -13.10
C ILE A 309 10.22 -14.09 -13.85
N ALA A 310 9.84 -12.86 -13.50
CA ALA A 310 10.41 -11.67 -14.13
C ALA A 310 11.93 -11.53 -13.92
N HIS A 311 12.42 -12.01 -12.79
CA HIS A 311 13.80 -11.87 -12.35
C HIS A 311 14.58 -13.20 -12.32
N SER A 312 14.02 -14.29 -12.86
CA SER A 312 14.77 -15.54 -13.02
C SER A 312 15.78 -15.43 -14.16
N ASP A 313 16.80 -16.28 -14.13
CA ASP A 313 17.82 -16.37 -15.20
C ASP A 313 17.23 -16.84 -16.54
N GLU A 314 16.06 -17.48 -16.49
CA GLU A 314 15.23 -17.90 -17.61
C GLU A 314 14.04 -16.96 -17.85
N GLY A 315 13.98 -15.84 -17.13
CA GLY A 315 12.92 -14.86 -17.25
C GLY A 315 13.00 -14.11 -18.58
N PRO A 316 11.89 -13.50 -19.06
CA PRO A 316 11.88 -12.79 -20.34
C PRO A 316 12.94 -11.70 -20.45
N GLY A 317 13.23 -11.00 -19.35
CA GLY A 317 14.28 -9.98 -19.31
C GLY A 317 15.69 -10.56 -19.45
N ALA A 318 15.96 -11.69 -18.79
CA ALA A 318 17.25 -12.39 -18.89
C ALA A 318 17.45 -13.00 -20.28
N ILE A 319 16.40 -13.58 -20.87
CA ILE A 319 16.41 -14.11 -22.24
C ILE A 319 16.66 -12.98 -23.25
N ALA A 320 15.91 -11.88 -23.17
CA ALA A 320 16.07 -10.74 -24.07
C ALA A 320 17.45 -10.11 -23.97
N LEU A 321 17.99 -9.97 -22.75
CA LEU A 321 19.36 -9.50 -22.54
C LEU A 321 20.37 -10.46 -23.17
N ARG A 322 20.22 -11.77 -22.97
CA ARG A 322 21.13 -12.78 -23.53
C ARG A 322 21.14 -12.74 -25.06
N GLN A 323 19.95 -12.70 -25.69
CA GLN A 323 19.81 -12.58 -27.14
C GLN A 323 20.43 -11.30 -27.68
N ARG A 324 20.26 -10.16 -26.98
CA ARG A 324 20.87 -8.89 -27.36
C ARG A 324 22.39 -8.95 -27.30
N LEU A 325 22.94 -9.48 -26.20
CA LEU A 325 24.38 -9.64 -26.03
C LEU A 325 24.96 -10.60 -27.07
N ASP A 326 24.26 -11.70 -27.38
CA ASP A 326 24.68 -12.63 -28.42
C ASP A 326 24.71 -11.97 -29.81
N ALA A 327 23.70 -11.16 -30.14
CA ALA A 327 23.67 -10.42 -31.39
C ALA A 327 24.80 -9.38 -31.47
N GLU A 328 25.05 -8.61 -30.39
CA GLU A 328 26.17 -7.66 -30.33
C GLU A 328 27.53 -8.37 -30.47
N MET A 329 27.70 -9.53 -29.82
CA MET A 329 28.94 -10.31 -29.91
C MET A 329 29.15 -10.93 -31.29
N LEU A 330 28.08 -11.37 -31.94
CA LEU A 330 28.13 -11.88 -33.31
C LEU A 330 28.55 -10.79 -34.30
N GLU A 331 28.04 -9.57 -34.13
CA GLU A 331 28.43 -8.40 -34.93
C GLU A 331 29.92 -8.08 -34.75
N GLU A 332 30.38 -8.05 -33.49
CA GLU A 332 31.78 -7.76 -33.16
C GLU A 332 32.75 -8.83 -33.68
N THR A 333 32.39 -10.11 -33.62
CA THR A 333 33.23 -11.21 -34.13
C THR A 333 33.27 -11.29 -35.65
N ARG A 334 32.26 -10.74 -36.35
CA ARG A 334 32.24 -10.65 -37.83
C ARG A 334 32.95 -9.41 -38.37
N SER A 335 33.08 -8.37 -37.54
CA SER A 335 33.73 -7.12 -37.92
C SER A 335 35.24 -7.32 -38.10
N ASP A 336 35.83 -6.67 -39.10
CA ASP A 336 37.26 -6.85 -39.43
C ASP A 336 38.17 -6.48 -38.23
N ASN A 337 39.08 -7.39 -37.88
CA ASN A 337 40.02 -7.26 -36.77
C ASN A 337 41.12 -6.21 -37.03
N ARG A 338 41.10 -5.53 -38.18
CA ARG A 338 42.03 -4.45 -38.54
C ARG A 338 41.87 -3.17 -37.70
N GLN A 339 40.81 -3.06 -36.90
CA GLN A 339 40.54 -1.90 -36.03
C GLN A 339 40.88 -2.14 -34.56
N ILE A 340 41.84 -3.01 -34.26
CA ILE A 340 42.22 -3.37 -32.88
C ILE A 340 43.74 -3.54 -32.77
N LEU A 341 44.34 -3.13 -31.65
CA LEU A 341 45.78 -3.22 -31.45
C LEU A 341 46.24 -4.69 -31.34
N ARG A 342 47.48 -4.98 -31.75
CA ARG A 342 48.05 -6.33 -31.71
C ARG A 342 48.00 -6.97 -30.31
N GLN A 343 48.17 -6.18 -29.26
CA GLN A 343 48.10 -6.66 -27.87
C GLN A 343 46.68 -7.07 -27.44
N ASP A 344 45.65 -6.61 -28.15
CA ASP A 344 44.24 -6.85 -27.82
C ASP A 344 43.59 -7.91 -28.73
N THR A 345 44.32 -8.46 -29.71
CA THR A 345 43.80 -9.52 -30.61
C THR A 345 43.42 -10.79 -29.85
N PHE A 346 43.98 -11.00 -28.64
CA PHE A 346 43.61 -12.12 -27.78
C PHE A 346 42.11 -12.15 -27.45
N LEU A 347 41.40 -11.01 -27.50
CA LEU A 347 39.96 -10.94 -27.27
C LEU A 347 39.16 -11.78 -28.28
N PHE A 348 39.71 -11.99 -29.48
CA PHE A 348 39.09 -12.72 -30.59
C PHE A 348 39.77 -14.07 -30.88
N THR A 349 40.99 -14.30 -30.38
CA THR A 349 41.69 -15.57 -30.57
C THR A 349 41.62 -16.50 -29.35
N LYS A 350 41.33 -15.96 -28.16
CA LYS A 350 41.23 -16.76 -26.93
C LYS A 350 39.95 -17.59 -26.85
N TRP A 351 38.88 -17.15 -27.52
CA TRP A 351 37.57 -17.78 -27.46
C TRP A 351 36.96 -17.90 -28.84
N THR A 352 36.38 -19.05 -29.15
CA THR A 352 35.47 -19.22 -30.29
C THR A 352 34.13 -18.53 -30.01
N TYR A 353 33.39 -18.20 -31.07
CA TYR A 353 32.03 -17.63 -30.91
C TYR A 353 31.11 -18.56 -30.11
N THR A 354 31.22 -19.88 -30.28
CA THR A 354 30.42 -20.86 -29.54
C THR A 354 30.72 -20.84 -28.04
N GLU A 355 31.99 -20.73 -27.65
CA GLU A 355 32.37 -20.62 -26.23
C GLU A 355 31.93 -19.28 -25.64
N LEU A 356 32.06 -18.20 -26.41
CA LEU A 356 31.56 -16.86 -26.07
C LEU A 356 30.04 -16.84 -25.85
N GLN A 357 29.28 -17.55 -26.69
CA GLN A 357 27.83 -17.69 -26.57
C GLN A 357 27.41 -18.47 -25.32
N ALA A 358 28.24 -19.41 -24.86
CA ALA A 358 27.99 -20.20 -23.65
C ALA A 358 28.24 -19.42 -22.34
N LEU A 359 28.88 -18.25 -22.40
CA LEU A 359 29.22 -17.46 -21.20
C LEU A 359 27.98 -16.94 -20.46
N PRO A 360 28.05 -16.73 -19.13
CA PRO A 360 27.02 -15.99 -18.40
C PRO A 360 26.89 -14.54 -18.88
N SER A 361 25.69 -13.95 -18.77
CA SER A 361 25.40 -12.58 -19.27
C SER A 361 26.38 -11.52 -18.76
N GLN A 362 26.85 -11.63 -17.51
CA GLN A 362 27.85 -10.70 -16.95
C GLN A 362 29.19 -10.77 -17.67
N GLN A 363 29.63 -11.98 -18.04
CA GLN A 363 30.89 -12.18 -18.76
C GLN A 363 30.77 -11.74 -20.23
N LYS A 364 29.62 -11.98 -20.87
CA LYS A 364 29.31 -11.41 -22.20
C LYS A 364 29.42 -9.89 -22.21
N GLN A 365 28.82 -9.23 -21.22
CA GLN A 365 28.92 -7.77 -21.05
C GLN A 365 30.36 -7.30 -20.83
N GLN A 366 31.14 -8.03 -20.03
CA GLN A 366 32.54 -7.69 -19.78
C GLN A 366 33.39 -7.85 -21.05
N TRP A 367 33.16 -8.90 -21.83
CA TRP A 367 33.83 -9.10 -23.11
C TRP A 367 33.51 -7.96 -24.08
N LEU A 368 32.22 -7.63 -24.26
CA LEU A 368 31.79 -6.50 -25.10
C LEU A 368 32.39 -5.17 -24.66
N ARG A 369 32.48 -4.91 -23.35
CA ARG A 369 33.17 -3.73 -22.81
C ARG A 369 34.66 -3.74 -23.15
N SER A 370 35.31 -4.89 -23.07
CA SER A 370 36.74 -5.03 -23.38
C SER A 370 37.01 -4.77 -24.86
N VAL A 371 36.16 -5.32 -25.75
CA VAL A 371 36.21 -5.06 -27.20
C VAL A 371 35.99 -3.57 -27.50
N PHE A 372 34.99 -2.94 -26.89
CA PHE A 372 34.74 -1.52 -27.05
C PHE A 372 35.95 -0.66 -26.65
N GLN A 373 36.61 -0.96 -25.52
CA GLN A 373 37.81 -0.23 -25.09
C GLN A 373 38.99 -0.47 -26.05
N ALA A 374 39.18 -1.70 -26.53
CA ALA A 374 40.24 -2.04 -27.46
C ALA A 374 40.08 -1.30 -28.81
N ARG A 375 38.87 -1.24 -29.36
CA ARG A 375 38.56 -0.43 -30.55
C ARG A 375 38.72 1.07 -30.28
N LYS A 376 38.36 1.56 -29.09
CA LYS A 376 38.59 2.96 -28.73
C LYS A 376 40.09 3.29 -28.70
N ALA A 377 40.91 2.40 -28.16
CA ALA A 377 42.36 2.59 -28.06
C ALA A 377 43.05 2.76 -29.42
N ILE A 378 42.60 2.08 -30.48
CA ILE A 378 43.18 2.27 -31.82
C ILE A 378 42.94 3.68 -32.35
N ASN A 379 41.79 4.30 -32.05
CA ASN A 379 41.49 5.66 -32.48
C ASN A 379 42.33 6.72 -31.75
N TYR A 380 42.84 6.41 -30.55
CA TYR A 380 43.82 7.25 -29.86
C TYR A 380 45.26 6.99 -30.34
N ASN A 381 45.56 5.78 -30.82
CA ASN A 381 46.87 5.40 -31.38
C ASN A 381 46.98 5.62 -32.89
N ALA A 382 45.91 6.01 -33.58
CA ALA A 382 46.00 6.54 -34.93
C ALA A 382 46.87 7.81 -34.85
N PRO A 383 47.98 7.90 -35.59
CA PRO A 383 48.83 9.08 -35.55
C PRO A 383 47.95 10.27 -35.92
N THR A 384 47.76 11.18 -34.98
CA THR A 384 47.29 12.51 -35.28
C THR A 384 48.38 13.14 -36.16
N VAL A 385 48.18 13.05 -37.47
CA VAL A 385 48.93 13.77 -38.51
C VAL A 385 49.12 15.27 -38.16
N PRO A 386 48.26 15.94 -37.36
CA PRO A 386 48.55 17.30 -36.91
C PRO A 386 49.79 17.45 -36.01
N TYR A 387 50.15 16.46 -35.20
CA TYR A 387 51.17 16.67 -34.14
C TYR A 387 52.60 16.62 -34.67
N ILE A 388 52.90 15.72 -35.60
CA ILE A 388 54.25 15.62 -36.21
C ILE A 388 54.48 16.76 -37.21
N SER A 389 53.45 17.17 -37.95
CA SER A 389 53.50 18.35 -38.83
C SER A 389 53.72 19.65 -38.02
N ALA A 390 52.99 19.82 -36.91
CA ALA A 390 53.16 20.98 -36.03
C ALA A 390 54.55 21.00 -35.35
N MET A 391 55.10 19.84 -34.97
CA MET A 391 56.48 19.78 -34.43
C MET A 391 57.54 20.06 -35.50
N SER A 392 57.36 19.59 -36.74
CA SER A 392 58.26 19.89 -37.87
C SER A 392 58.31 21.39 -38.17
N VAL A 393 57.16 22.06 -38.20
CA VAL A 393 57.06 23.52 -38.44
C VAL A 393 57.63 24.31 -37.24
N ALA A 394 57.39 23.85 -36.01
CA ALA A 394 57.96 24.48 -34.82
C ALA A 394 59.50 24.32 -34.73
N MET A 395 60.06 23.21 -35.25
CA MET A 395 61.50 22.97 -35.27
C MET A 395 62.21 23.75 -36.39
N GLN A 396 61.55 23.94 -37.55
CA GLN A 396 62.06 24.82 -38.61
C GLN A 396 62.10 26.29 -38.16
N ASN A 397 61.04 26.77 -37.49
CA ASN A 397 60.99 28.13 -36.95
C ASN A 397 61.91 28.38 -35.72
N TYR A 398 62.59 27.35 -35.22
CA TYR A 398 63.55 27.47 -34.12
C TYR A 398 65.00 27.45 -34.62
N LEU A 399 65.22 27.06 -35.88
CA LEU A 399 66.54 26.98 -36.51
C LEU A 399 66.79 28.08 -37.56
N ASP A 400 65.77 28.89 -37.86
CA ASP A 400 65.86 30.22 -38.47
C ASP A 400 65.66 31.29 -37.38
#